data_AF-A0A4Q4YI15-F1
#
_entry.id   AF-A0A4Q4YI15-F1
#
_cell.length_a   1.000
_cell.length_b   1.000
_cell.length_c   1.000
_cell.angle_alpha   90.00
_cell.angle_beta   90.00
_cell.angle_gamma   90.00
#
_symmetry.space_group_name_H-M   'P 1'
#
loop_
_entity.id
_entity.type
_entity.pdbx_description
1 polymer ?
#
loop_
_entity_poly.entity_id
_entity_poly.type
_entity_poly.pdbx_seq_one_letter_code
_entity_poly.pdbx_strand_id
1 'polypeptide(L)'
;MAANRDDFPAVTSRPRLVTPLFALSFLAISGVSLWLMRLEPTSEGAFAAYQAEVDARALPDGTPLETRYTGIWAVDWMLTFMVAAFLPGVAGADGGVRLQQSYLLLQFGTVVGLLAVEASRVKNRWRVLSFTSTFAFFYQLLGGAVICPLWFVAYTLTSVRKTYFLEGRGASSSRVKALVPAMVLGYIIPTLAMYVPYANIATTQYVIAFWQFAPIVVDLLVFLFRALLPSSPPVTPRTPAPGSESGDMKYLRRLYRVLFVTAALDHIATTGAILTSTSPQLGLCHVFLPSWERRMLGSGQAMHWVFQWDLCGIFGSALVWCLHEVCDLRRLLGARDIAGPVPALALVCAGAVALGPGSALAAMLYWREEKLALLDGRLEGRAKVA
;
A
#
# COMPACT_ATOMS: atom_id res chain seq x y z
N MET A 1 -40.51 -10.70 -29.25
CA MET A 1 -39.86 -10.34 -27.97
C MET A 1 -38.57 -9.60 -28.30
N ALA A 2 -38.63 -8.28 -28.33
CA ALA A 2 -37.46 -7.43 -28.56
C ALA A 2 -36.59 -7.47 -27.30
N ALA A 3 -35.35 -7.94 -27.44
CA ALA A 3 -34.38 -7.89 -26.36
C ALA A 3 -34.16 -6.42 -25.97
N ASN A 4 -34.37 -6.14 -24.69
CA ASN A 4 -34.22 -4.83 -24.09
C ASN A 4 -32.81 -4.30 -24.40
N ARG A 5 -32.73 -3.17 -25.11
CA ARG A 5 -31.50 -2.38 -25.23
C ARG A 5 -31.20 -1.80 -23.85
N ASP A 6 -30.54 -2.58 -23.00
CA ASP A 6 -30.00 -2.04 -21.76
C ASP A 6 -28.78 -1.17 -22.10
N ASP A 7 -29.01 0.13 -21.95
CA ASP A 7 -28.10 1.26 -22.00
C ASP A 7 -26.79 0.97 -21.27
N PHE A 8 -25.70 0.77 -22.03
CA PHE A 8 -24.40 1.19 -21.51
C PHE A 8 -24.38 2.71 -21.64
N PRO A 9 -24.32 3.48 -20.55
CA PRO A 9 -24.43 4.93 -20.65
C PRO A 9 -23.30 5.48 -21.54
N ALA A 10 -23.69 6.35 -22.48
CA ALA A 10 -22.81 7.09 -23.38
C ALA A 10 -21.85 8.07 -22.66
N VAL A 11 -21.81 8.04 -21.32
CA VAL A 11 -21.01 8.94 -20.50
C VAL A 11 -19.55 8.49 -20.50
N THR A 12 -18.72 9.17 -21.30
CA THR A 12 -17.32 8.82 -21.56
C THR A 12 -16.36 9.18 -20.41
N SER A 13 -16.73 10.08 -19.51
CA SER A 13 -15.91 10.57 -18.38
C SER A 13 -16.68 10.59 -17.05
N ARG A 14 -15.98 10.66 -15.91
CA ARG A 14 -16.65 10.90 -14.62
C ARG A 14 -17.45 12.21 -14.63
N PRO A 15 -18.52 12.35 -13.82
CA PRO A 15 -19.22 13.62 -13.63
C PRO A 15 -18.24 14.71 -13.15
N ARG A 16 -18.47 15.96 -13.57
CA ARG A 16 -17.53 17.09 -13.38
C ARG A 16 -17.07 17.30 -11.93
N LEU A 17 -17.96 17.07 -10.95
CA LEU A 17 -17.67 17.30 -9.53
C LEU A 17 -17.06 16.09 -8.81
N VAL A 18 -17.12 14.89 -9.38
CA VAL A 18 -16.67 13.67 -8.70
C VAL A 18 -15.14 13.61 -8.63
N THR A 19 -14.46 13.91 -9.74
CA THR A 19 -12.99 13.94 -9.80
C THR A 19 -12.39 14.95 -8.80
N PRO A 20 -12.78 16.24 -8.78
CA PRO A 20 -12.23 17.20 -7.83
C PRO A 20 -12.59 16.84 -6.39
N LEU A 21 -13.78 16.31 -6.11
CA LEU A 21 -14.14 15.86 -4.76
C LEU A 21 -13.15 14.81 -4.23
N PHE A 22 -12.90 13.74 -4.97
CA PHE A 22 -11.94 12.72 -4.54
C PHE A 22 -10.51 13.26 -4.47
N ALA A 23 -10.07 14.04 -5.46
CA ALA A 23 -8.73 14.64 -5.45
C ALA A 23 -8.51 15.56 -4.23
N LEU A 24 -9.49 16.40 -3.91
CA LEU A 24 -9.44 17.28 -2.74
C LEU A 24 -9.45 16.49 -1.43
N SER A 25 -10.23 15.41 -1.33
CA SER A 25 -10.18 14.52 -0.16
C SER A 25 -8.79 13.91 0.05
N PHE A 26 -8.14 13.44 -1.02
CA PHE A 26 -6.77 12.92 -0.92
C PHE A 26 -5.75 13.99 -0.57
N LEU A 27 -5.85 15.20 -1.13
CA LEU A 27 -4.99 16.33 -0.78
C LEU A 27 -5.18 16.75 0.68
N ALA A 28 -6.41 16.76 1.17
CA ALA A 28 -6.72 17.06 2.57
C ALA A 28 -6.10 16.01 3.51
N ILE A 29 -6.26 14.71 3.21
CA ILE A 29 -5.63 13.64 3.99
C ILE A 29 -4.09 13.77 3.99
N SER A 30 -3.49 14.05 2.83
CA SER A 30 -2.03 14.25 2.70
C SER A 30 -1.55 15.43 3.55
N GLY A 31 -2.22 16.59 3.45
CA GLY A 31 -1.85 17.80 4.20
C GLY A 31 -2.05 17.65 5.71
N VAL A 32 -3.16 17.06 6.15
CA VAL A 32 -3.41 16.78 7.57
C VAL A 32 -2.40 15.79 8.12
N SER A 33 -2.06 14.74 7.36
CA SER A 33 -1.05 13.76 7.77
C SER A 33 0.34 14.39 7.88
N LEU A 34 0.72 15.24 6.92
CA LEU A 34 1.99 15.99 6.97
C LEU A 34 2.05 16.88 8.21
N TRP A 35 0.95 17.57 8.52
CA TRP A 35 0.86 18.43 9.70
C TRP A 35 0.99 17.63 11.00
N LEU A 36 0.19 16.56 11.16
CA LEU A 36 0.15 15.71 12.36
C LEU A 36 1.43 14.89 12.58
N MET A 37 2.07 14.41 11.53
CA MET A 37 3.25 13.55 11.64
C MET A 37 4.55 14.34 11.71
N ARG A 38 4.61 15.52 11.06
CA ARG A 38 5.87 16.25 10.87
C ARG A 38 5.81 17.64 11.46
N LEU A 39 4.96 18.52 10.94
CA LEU A 39 5.08 19.95 11.23
C LEU A 39 4.79 20.29 12.69
N GLU A 40 3.65 19.85 13.22
CA GLU A 40 3.25 20.20 14.59
C GLU A 40 4.09 19.48 15.67
N PRO A 41 4.41 18.19 15.57
CA PRO A 41 5.29 17.56 16.56
C PRO A 41 6.70 18.16 16.54
N THR A 42 7.19 18.61 15.36
CA THR A 42 8.47 19.30 15.27
C THR A 42 8.42 20.66 15.96
N SER A 43 7.36 21.45 15.77
CA SER A 43 7.24 22.76 16.42
C SER A 43 7.13 22.66 17.94
N GLU A 44 6.55 21.58 18.44
CA GLU A 44 6.42 21.31 19.88
C GLU A 44 7.65 20.58 20.47
N GLY A 45 8.67 20.28 19.66
CA GLY A 45 9.92 19.65 20.12
C GLY A 45 9.85 18.14 20.37
N ALA A 46 8.80 17.45 19.91
CA ALA A 46 8.63 16.00 20.11
C ALA A 46 9.77 15.15 19.54
N PHE A 47 10.45 15.65 18.50
CA PHE A 47 11.59 14.95 17.88
C PHE A 47 12.95 15.35 18.43
N ALA A 48 13.02 16.18 19.48
CA ALA A 48 14.30 16.64 20.04
C ALA A 48 15.15 15.46 20.58
N ALA A 49 14.53 14.52 21.30
CA ALA A 49 15.21 13.32 21.81
C ALA A 49 15.75 12.45 20.67
N TYR A 50 14.92 12.25 19.64
CA TYR A 50 15.30 11.50 18.45
C TYR A 50 16.48 12.13 17.69
N GLN A 51 16.46 13.46 17.51
CA GLN A 51 17.58 14.16 16.87
C GLN A 51 18.86 14.07 17.71
N ALA A 52 18.75 14.22 19.03
CA ALA A 52 19.88 14.10 19.94
C ALA A 52 20.52 12.70 19.89
N GLU A 53 19.72 11.62 19.78
CA GLU A 53 20.20 10.25 19.62
C GLU A 53 20.98 10.05 18.30
N VAL A 54 20.46 10.58 17.19
CA VAL A 54 21.13 10.52 15.89
C VAL A 54 22.45 11.30 15.92
N ASP A 55 22.46 12.49 16.53
CA ASP A 55 23.66 13.32 16.64
C ASP A 55 24.72 12.71 17.57
N ALA A 56 24.28 12.12 18.69
CA ALA A 56 25.13 11.40 19.63
C ALA A 56 25.60 10.03 19.09
N ARG A 57 24.94 9.52 18.04
CA ARG A 57 25.17 8.19 17.45
C ARG A 57 24.98 7.06 18.47
N ALA A 58 24.03 7.24 19.39
CA ALA A 58 23.71 6.27 20.42
C ALA A 58 22.25 6.39 20.85
N LEU A 59 21.65 5.26 21.20
CA LEU A 59 20.33 5.19 21.83
C LEU A 59 20.38 5.67 23.29
N PRO A 60 19.23 5.92 23.93
CA PRO A 60 19.17 6.38 25.33
C PRO A 60 19.84 5.43 26.34
N ASP A 61 19.93 4.14 26.02
CA ASP A 61 20.57 3.12 26.85
C ASP A 61 22.09 2.99 26.62
N GLY A 62 22.65 3.84 25.74
CA GLY A 62 24.07 3.82 25.34
C GLY A 62 24.39 2.85 24.20
N THR A 63 23.40 2.13 23.65
CA THR A 63 23.62 1.27 22.49
C THR A 63 24.08 2.09 21.29
N PRO A 64 25.22 1.77 20.65
CA PRO A 64 25.71 2.52 19.50
C PRO A 64 24.77 2.42 18.29
N LEU A 65 24.55 3.55 17.61
CA LEU A 65 23.94 3.58 16.29
C LEU A 65 24.99 3.36 15.21
N GLU A 66 24.68 2.46 14.28
CA GLU A 66 25.49 2.24 13.10
C GLU A 66 25.42 3.49 12.20
N THR A 67 26.60 3.97 11.79
CA THR A 67 26.73 5.20 11.00
C THR A 67 27.39 5.01 9.64
N ARG A 68 27.72 3.76 9.31
CA ARG A 68 28.40 3.42 8.06
C ARG A 68 27.80 2.16 7.48
N TYR A 69 27.05 2.31 6.39
CA TYR A 69 26.39 1.21 5.70
C TYR A 69 26.97 0.99 4.31
N THR A 70 27.19 2.08 3.58
CA THR A 70 27.62 2.10 2.17
C THR A 70 28.96 2.80 1.98
N GLY A 71 29.37 3.65 2.92
CA GLY A 71 30.53 4.52 2.82
C GLY A 71 30.27 5.85 2.09
N ILE A 72 29.05 6.07 1.58
CA ILE A 72 28.64 7.34 0.98
C ILE A 72 27.96 8.19 2.05
N TRP A 73 28.59 9.29 2.46
CA TRP A 73 28.15 10.11 3.59
C TRP A 73 26.64 10.44 3.59
N ALA A 74 26.10 10.94 2.47
CA ALA A 74 24.69 11.33 2.39
C ALA A 74 23.73 10.14 2.53
N VAL A 75 24.11 8.98 1.99
CA VAL A 75 23.30 7.75 2.07
C VAL A 75 23.37 7.19 3.48
N ASP A 76 24.56 7.14 4.06
CA ASP A 76 24.77 6.63 5.41
C ASP A 76 24.08 7.49 6.46
N TRP A 77 24.13 8.82 6.32
CA TRP A 77 23.39 9.73 7.20
C TRP A 77 21.87 9.51 7.12
N MET A 78 21.32 9.39 5.90
CA MET A 78 19.90 9.09 5.69
C MET A 78 19.53 7.72 6.31
N LEU A 79 20.36 6.71 6.13
CA LEU A 79 20.11 5.37 6.67
C LEU A 79 20.21 5.35 8.20
N THR A 80 21.18 6.02 8.82
CA THR A 80 21.25 6.14 10.28
C THR A 80 20.00 6.79 10.85
N PHE A 81 19.56 7.89 10.24
CA PHE A 81 18.34 8.57 10.64
C PHE A 81 17.13 7.61 10.53
N MET A 82 16.94 6.96 9.38
CA MET A 82 15.85 5.99 9.20
C MET A 82 15.95 4.79 10.14
N VAL A 83 17.15 4.28 10.41
CA VAL A 83 17.36 3.16 11.33
C VAL A 83 16.96 3.57 12.74
N ALA A 84 17.41 4.73 13.23
CA ALA A 84 17.03 5.25 14.54
C ALA A 84 15.49 5.41 14.67
N ALA A 85 14.80 5.77 13.59
CA ALA A 85 13.34 5.92 13.62
C ALA A 85 12.60 4.57 13.80
N PHE A 86 13.10 3.49 13.20
CA PHE A 86 12.45 2.18 13.20
C PHE A 86 12.94 1.27 14.34
N LEU A 87 14.14 1.51 14.86
CA LEU A 87 14.78 0.66 15.85
C LEU A 87 13.97 0.50 17.15
N PRO A 88 13.30 1.51 17.71
CA PRO A 88 12.49 1.35 18.92
C PRO A 88 11.39 0.27 18.78
N GLY A 89 10.68 0.25 17.65
CA GLY A 89 9.68 -0.78 17.38
C GLY A 89 10.29 -2.14 17.04
N VAL A 90 11.43 -2.16 16.35
CA VAL A 90 12.06 -3.43 15.93
C VAL A 90 12.75 -4.14 17.09
N ALA A 91 13.54 -3.39 17.88
CA ALA A 91 14.24 -3.90 19.05
C ALA A 91 13.27 -4.33 20.17
N GLY A 92 12.07 -3.73 20.19
CA GLY A 92 10.96 -4.21 21.02
C GLY A 92 11.03 -3.81 22.49
N ALA A 93 11.69 -2.70 22.82
CA ALA A 93 11.73 -2.16 24.18
C ALA A 93 10.33 -1.79 24.72
N ASP A 94 9.43 -1.34 23.83
CA ASP A 94 8.00 -1.20 24.10
C ASP A 94 7.23 -2.16 23.19
N GLY A 95 6.48 -3.08 23.80
CA GLY A 95 5.76 -4.12 23.06
C GLY A 95 4.66 -3.55 22.15
N GLY A 96 4.04 -2.45 22.54
CA GLY A 96 2.99 -1.81 21.76
C GLY A 96 3.50 -0.99 20.59
N VAL A 97 4.65 -0.33 20.74
CA VAL A 97 5.35 0.32 19.62
C VAL A 97 5.74 -0.74 18.58
N ARG A 98 6.34 -1.85 19.04
CA ARG A 98 6.68 -2.99 18.17
C ARG A 98 5.47 -3.52 17.43
N LEU A 99 4.39 -3.78 18.15
CA LEU A 99 3.17 -4.35 17.59
C LEU A 99 2.51 -3.42 16.58
N GLN A 100 2.45 -2.12 16.88
CA GLN A 100 1.91 -1.12 15.96
C GLN A 100 2.76 -1.04 14.68
N GLN A 101 4.08 -0.98 14.82
CA GLN A 101 4.99 -0.83 13.68
C GLN A 101 4.97 -2.09 12.80
N SER A 102 4.98 -3.29 13.38
CA SER A 102 4.88 -4.54 12.60
C SER A 102 3.55 -4.63 11.87
N TYR A 103 2.46 -4.26 12.54
CA TYR A 103 1.13 -4.22 11.96
C TYR A 103 1.09 -3.25 10.76
N LEU A 104 1.53 -2.01 10.95
CA LEU A 104 1.58 -1.03 9.86
C LEU A 104 2.31 -1.58 8.63
N LEU A 105 3.53 -2.11 8.81
CA LEU A 105 4.36 -2.52 7.67
C LEU A 105 3.79 -3.73 6.93
N LEU A 106 3.24 -4.72 7.64
CA LEU A 106 2.63 -5.89 7.01
C LEU A 106 1.32 -5.56 6.31
N GLN A 107 0.47 -4.71 6.90
CA GLN A 107 -0.73 -4.20 6.23
C GLN A 107 -0.37 -3.37 4.98
N PHE A 108 0.68 -2.53 5.07
CA PHE A 108 1.12 -1.65 3.99
C PHE A 108 1.60 -2.40 2.75
N GLY A 109 2.01 -3.66 2.89
CA GLY A 109 2.34 -4.54 1.77
C GLY A 109 1.23 -4.63 0.72
N THR A 110 -0.04 -4.52 1.11
CA THR A 110 -1.15 -4.46 0.15
C THR A 110 -1.13 -3.19 -0.71
N VAL A 111 -0.77 -2.04 -0.13
CA VAL A 111 -0.64 -0.77 -0.87
C VAL A 111 0.52 -0.85 -1.85
N VAL A 112 1.66 -1.40 -1.43
CA VAL A 112 2.80 -1.66 -2.33
C VAL A 112 2.37 -2.57 -3.50
N GLY A 113 1.57 -3.61 -3.22
CA GLY A 113 1.00 -4.48 -4.25
C GLY A 113 0.08 -3.74 -5.24
N LEU A 114 -0.80 -2.86 -4.74
CA LEU A 114 -1.66 -2.00 -5.57
C LEU A 114 -0.82 -1.14 -6.52
N LEU A 115 0.16 -0.43 -5.98
CA LEU A 115 1.06 0.43 -6.74
C LEU A 115 1.79 -0.38 -7.83
N ALA A 116 2.34 -1.55 -7.48
CA ALA A 116 3.06 -2.41 -8.41
C ALA A 116 2.18 -2.99 -9.54
N VAL A 117 0.92 -3.33 -9.24
CA VAL A 117 -0.06 -3.77 -10.25
C VAL A 117 -0.38 -2.63 -11.22
N GLU A 118 -0.70 -1.44 -10.70
CA GLU A 118 -1.08 -0.30 -11.53
C GLU A 118 0.11 0.20 -12.37
N ALA A 119 1.33 0.16 -11.84
CA ALA A 119 2.56 0.43 -12.58
C ALA A 119 2.83 -0.58 -13.70
N SER A 120 2.34 -1.82 -13.56
CA SER A 120 2.51 -2.88 -14.55
C SER A 120 1.48 -2.86 -15.68
N ARG A 121 0.47 -2.00 -15.61
CA ARG A 121 -0.50 -1.81 -16.71
C ARG A 121 0.16 -1.17 -17.91
N VAL A 122 -0.13 -1.70 -19.10
CA VAL A 122 0.42 -1.17 -20.36
C VAL A 122 0.09 0.31 -20.54
N LYS A 123 -1.12 0.73 -20.14
CA LYS A 123 -1.56 2.12 -20.24
C LYS A 123 -0.75 3.10 -19.38
N ASN A 124 -0.21 2.62 -18.26
CA ASN A 124 0.52 3.45 -17.31
C ASN A 124 2.02 3.52 -17.61
N ARG A 125 2.50 2.80 -18.63
CA ARG A 125 3.91 2.81 -19.03
C ARG A 125 4.39 4.25 -19.28
N TRP A 126 5.46 4.65 -18.61
CA TRP A 126 6.04 6.01 -18.68
C TRP A 126 5.12 7.13 -18.19
N ARG A 127 4.07 6.80 -17.44
CA ARG A 127 3.22 7.77 -16.73
C ARG A 127 3.57 7.82 -15.26
N VAL A 128 3.12 8.88 -14.58
CA VAL A 128 3.32 9.12 -13.15
C VAL A 128 3.09 7.84 -12.32
N LEU A 129 2.01 7.11 -12.59
CA LEU A 129 1.64 5.90 -11.84
C LEU A 129 2.65 4.74 -11.97
N SER A 130 3.51 4.74 -12.98
CA SER A 130 4.53 3.69 -13.18
C SER A 130 5.85 3.94 -12.45
N PHE A 131 6.08 5.14 -11.90
CA PHE A 131 7.29 5.48 -11.17
C PHE A 131 7.19 5.13 -9.69
N THR A 132 6.81 3.89 -9.39
CA THR A 132 6.55 3.40 -8.02
C THR A 132 7.76 3.52 -7.10
N SER A 133 8.97 3.28 -7.61
CA SER A 133 10.23 3.54 -6.87
C SER A 133 10.40 5.00 -6.45
N THR A 134 9.95 5.96 -7.26
CA THR A 134 9.99 7.40 -6.90
C THR A 134 9.02 7.69 -5.77
N PHE A 135 7.79 7.18 -5.83
CA PHE A 135 6.84 7.31 -4.72
C PHE A 135 7.34 6.60 -3.46
N ALA A 136 8.00 5.47 -3.61
CA ALA A 136 8.62 4.74 -2.51
C ALA A 136 9.69 5.53 -1.79
N PHE A 137 10.60 6.13 -2.54
CA PHE A 137 11.61 7.02 -1.97
C PHE A 137 10.97 8.12 -1.11
N PHE A 138 9.92 8.79 -1.62
CA PHE A 138 9.27 9.86 -0.88
C PHE A 138 8.46 9.37 0.32
N TYR A 139 7.74 8.25 0.23
CA TYR A 139 6.98 7.76 1.38
C TYR A 139 7.89 7.22 2.49
N GLN A 140 9.08 6.72 2.15
CA GLN A 140 10.06 6.29 3.14
C GLN A 140 10.52 7.48 3.99
N LEU A 141 10.69 8.65 3.36
CA LEU A 141 11.14 9.87 4.02
C LEU A 141 10.02 10.60 4.77
N LEU A 142 8.87 10.80 4.13
CA LEU A 142 7.79 11.64 4.67
C LEU A 142 6.71 10.85 5.39
N GLY A 143 6.51 9.59 5.04
CA GLY A 143 5.41 8.73 5.49
C GLY A 143 4.46 8.36 4.34
N GLY A 144 3.90 7.14 4.41
CA GLY A 144 2.91 6.67 3.45
C GLY A 144 1.63 7.50 3.44
N ALA A 145 1.22 8.02 4.60
CA ALA A 145 0.03 8.84 4.79
C ALA A 145 0.10 10.19 4.08
N VAL A 146 1.32 10.68 3.82
CA VAL A 146 1.53 11.91 3.04
C VAL A 146 1.53 11.59 1.56
N ILE A 147 2.24 10.53 1.15
CA ILE A 147 2.58 10.31 -0.27
C ILE A 147 1.56 9.42 -1.00
N CYS A 148 1.00 8.41 -0.36
CA CYS A 148 0.00 7.53 -0.98
C CYS A 148 -1.24 8.29 -1.45
N PRO A 149 -1.81 9.25 -0.69
CA PRO A 149 -2.91 10.07 -1.19
C PRO A 149 -2.53 10.89 -2.43
N LEU A 150 -1.29 11.39 -2.54
CA LEU A 150 -0.83 12.10 -3.75
C LEU A 150 -0.76 11.16 -4.95
N TRP A 151 -0.35 9.91 -4.74
CA TRP A 151 -0.46 8.87 -5.77
C TRP A 151 -1.92 8.63 -6.16
N PHE A 152 -2.84 8.59 -5.19
CA PHE A 152 -4.28 8.46 -5.48
C PHE A 152 -4.84 9.67 -6.24
N VAL A 153 -4.36 10.91 -6.00
CA VAL A 153 -4.70 12.07 -6.84
C VAL A 153 -4.28 11.81 -8.28
N ALA A 154 -3.02 11.42 -8.51
CA ALA A 154 -2.53 11.11 -9.85
C ALA A 154 -3.37 9.99 -10.49
N TYR A 155 -3.74 8.97 -9.71
CA TYR A 155 -4.57 7.87 -10.16
C TYR A 155 -5.96 8.35 -10.57
N THR A 156 -6.63 9.13 -9.72
CA THR A 156 -7.95 9.70 -9.96
C THR A 156 -7.94 10.56 -11.22
N LEU A 157 -6.94 11.41 -11.42
CA LEU A 157 -6.82 12.25 -12.62
C LEU A 157 -6.58 11.41 -13.89
N THR A 158 -5.78 10.34 -13.79
CA THR A 158 -5.47 9.47 -14.93
C THR A 158 -6.66 8.60 -15.35
N SER A 159 -7.48 8.18 -14.39
CA SER A 159 -8.59 7.23 -14.59
C SER A 159 -9.94 7.89 -14.91
N VAL A 160 -9.99 9.21 -15.12
CA VAL A 160 -11.24 9.97 -15.39
C VAL A 160 -12.02 9.43 -16.58
N ARG A 161 -11.32 9.06 -17.66
CA ARG A 161 -11.95 8.61 -18.91
C ARG A 161 -12.21 7.12 -18.86
N LYS A 162 -13.36 6.68 -19.39
CA LYS A 162 -13.73 5.27 -19.51
C LYS A 162 -12.66 4.46 -20.25
N THR A 163 -12.01 5.07 -21.26
CA THR A 163 -10.91 4.45 -22.00
C THR A 163 -9.76 4.00 -21.10
N TYR A 164 -9.55 4.59 -19.91
CA TYR A 164 -8.57 4.10 -18.93
C TYR A 164 -8.75 2.61 -18.62
N PHE A 165 -9.99 2.20 -18.41
CA PHE A 165 -10.34 0.84 -18.01
C PHE A 165 -10.51 -0.11 -19.21
N LEU A 166 -10.85 0.43 -20.38
CA LEU A 166 -11.11 -0.37 -21.59
C LEU A 166 -9.85 -0.66 -22.41
N GLU A 167 -8.95 0.32 -22.51
CA GLU A 167 -7.79 0.25 -23.39
C GLU A 167 -6.53 0.14 -22.55
N GLY A 168 -5.90 -1.04 -22.55
CA GLY A 168 -4.64 -1.29 -21.83
C GLY A 168 -4.83 -1.75 -20.38
N ARG A 169 -5.99 -2.36 -20.05
CA ARG A 169 -6.19 -3.10 -18.79
C ARG A 169 -5.13 -4.18 -18.60
N GLY A 170 -4.83 -4.89 -19.68
CA GLY A 170 -3.79 -5.92 -19.72
C GLY A 170 -2.48 -5.35 -19.18
N ALA A 171 -2.05 -5.85 -18.04
CA ALA A 171 -0.69 -5.68 -17.62
C ALA A 171 0.17 -6.62 -18.48
N SER A 172 1.42 -6.26 -18.78
CA SER A 172 2.23 -7.20 -19.58
C SER A 172 2.33 -8.53 -18.84
N SER A 173 1.89 -9.62 -19.45
CA SER A 173 1.74 -10.93 -18.79
C SER A 173 2.97 -11.39 -18.01
N SER A 174 4.17 -11.02 -18.50
CA SER A 174 5.43 -11.29 -17.82
C SER A 174 5.65 -10.49 -16.53
N ARG A 175 5.23 -9.21 -16.47
CA ARG A 175 5.32 -8.42 -15.21
C ARG A 175 4.37 -8.94 -14.15
N VAL A 176 3.13 -9.28 -14.51
CA VAL A 176 2.14 -9.80 -13.54
C VAL A 176 2.59 -11.12 -12.94
N LYS A 177 3.15 -12.01 -13.76
CA LYS A 177 3.77 -13.28 -13.31
C LYS A 177 4.88 -13.06 -12.28
N ALA A 178 5.65 -11.98 -12.44
CA ALA A 178 6.75 -11.63 -11.56
C ALA A 178 6.32 -10.97 -10.24
N LEU A 179 5.08 -10.43 -10.14
CA LEU A 179 4.64 -9.68 -8.96
C LEU A 179 4.63 -10.51 -7.68
N VAL A 180 4.14 -11.75 -7.71
CA VAL A 180 4.08 -12.60 -6.51
C VAL A 180 5.48 -12.86 -5.93
N PRO A 181 6.44 -13.43 -6.69
CA PRO A 181 7.77 -13.65 -6.13
C PRO A 181 8.48 -12.33 -5.78
N ALA A 182 8.28 -11.25 -6.54
CA ALA A 182 8.86 -9.95 -6.22
C ALA A 182 8.32 -9.36 -4.91
N MET A 183 7.02 -9.44 -4.65
CA MET A 183 6.42 -8.97 -3.39
C MET A 183 6.87 -9.81 -2.19
N VAL A 184 6.95 -11.13 -2.36
CA VAL A 184 7.39 -12.03 -1.28
C VAL A 184 8.85 -11.78 -0.91
N LEU A 185 9.74 -11.78 -1.90
CA LEU A 185 11.20 -11.64 -1.68
C LEU A 185 11.62 -10.19 -1.44
N GLY A 186 10.97 -9.24 -2.09
CA GLY A 186 11.33 -7.83 -2.05
C GLY A 186 10.69 -7.05 -0.92
N TYR A 187 9.55 -7.51 -0.37
CA TYR A 187 8.83 -6.78 0.68
C TYR A 187 8.48 -7.63 1.90
N ILE A 188 7.75 -8.74 1.74
CA ILE A 188 7.21 -9.50 2.88
C ILE A 188 8.34 -10.12 3.71
N ILE A 189 9.27 -10.86 3.08
CA ILE A 189 10.39 -11.49 3.78
C ILE A 189 11.31 -10.46 4.46
N PRO A 190 11.76 -9.39 3.76
CA PRO A 190 12.53 -8.33 4.41
C PRO A 190 11.81 -7.71 5.61
N THR A 191 10.50 -7.49 5.51
CA THR A 191 9.70 -6.94 6.62
C THR A 191 9.68 -7.88 7.82
N LEU A 192 9.44 -9.17 7.60
CA LEU A 192 9.47 -10.18 8.67
C LEU A 192 10.86 -10.33 9.28
N ALA A 193 11.91 -10.25 8.45
CA ALA A 193 13.30 -10.36 8.88
C ALA A 193 13.67 -9.26 9.89
N MET A 194 13.14 -8.04 9.75
CA MET A 194 13.37 -6.97 10.74
C MET A 194 13.02 -7.42 12.15
N TYR A 195 11.93 -8.15 12.33
CA TYR A 195 11.39 -8.50 13.66
C TYR A 195 11.95 -9.82 14.22
N VAL A 196 12.96 -10.40 13.58
CA VAL A 196 13.71 -11.53 14.13
C VAL A 196 14.56 -11.06 15.32
N PRO A 197 14.53 -11.75 16.48
CA PRO A 197 15.33 -11.38 17.64
C PRO A 197 16.80 -11.77 17.44
N TYR A 198 17.53 -10.99 16.65
CA TYR A 198 18.97 -11.20 16.44
C TYR A 198 19.75 -11.00 17.74
N ALA A 199 20.77 -11.83 17.97
CA ALA A 199 21.62 -11.74 19.16
C ALA A 199 22.46 -10.44 19.20
N ASN A 200 22.78 -9.87 18.04
CA ASN A 200 23.55 -8.63 17.91
C ASN A 200 22.64 -7.52 17.37
N ILE A 201 22.54 -6.41 18.13
CA ILE A 201 21.75 -5.26 17.75
C ILE A 201 22.24 -4.58 16.46
N ALA A 202 23.54 -4.67 16.15
CA ALA A 202 24.08 -4.19 14.88
C ALA A 202 23.43 -4.92 13.70
N THR A 203 23.22 -6.24 13.80
CA THR A 203 22.53 -7.02 12.77
C THR A 203 21.12 -6.48 12.54
N THR A 204 20.38 -6.19 13.61
CA THR A 204 19.05 -5.56 13.52
C THR A 204 19.11 -4.23 12.77
N GLN A 205 20.09 -3.38 13.06
CA GLN A 205 20.29 -2.10 12.37
C GLN A 205 20.58 -2.28 10.87
N TYR A 206 21.44 -3.24 10.49
CA TYR A 206 21.71 -3.55 9.08
C TYR A 206 20.47 -4.10 8.36
N VAL A 207 19.66 -4.92 9.02
CA VAL A 207 18.41 -5.43 8.43
C VAL A 207 17.40 -4.31 8.23
N ILE A 208 17.27 -3.38 9.19
CA ILE A 208 16.43 -2.19 9.04
C ILE A 208 16.93 -1.31 7.88
N ALA A 209 18.24 -1.07 7.80
CA ALA A 209 18.84 -0.28 6.73
C ALA A 209 18.60 -0.89 5.35
N PHE A 210 18.76 -2.22 5.22
CA PHE A 210 18.42 -2.94 4.00
C PHE A 210 16.93 -2.82 3.66
N TRP A 211 16.06 -2.94 4.65
CA TRP A 211 14.61 -2.85 4.47
C TRP A 211 14.16 -1.47 3.96
N GLN A 212 14.89 -0.38 4.23
CA GLN A 212 14.55 0.94 3.68
C GLN A 212 14.46 0.94 2.14
N PHE A 213 15.11 -0.01 1.47
CA PHE A 213 15.08 -0.16 0.01
C PHE A 213 14.05 -1.21 -0.48
N ALA A 214 13.39 -1.94 0.42
CA ALA A 214 12.49 -3.05 0.09
C ALA A 214 11.47 -2.70 -1.03
N PRO A 215 10.79 -1.54 -1.00
CA PRO A 215 9.91 -1.15 -2.11
C PRO A 215 10.59 -1.02 -3.49
N ILE A 216 11.82 -0.52 -3.54
CA ILE A 216 12.60 -0.39 -4.77
C ILE A 216 13.07 -1.77 -5.23
N VAL A 217 13.42 -2.64 -4.28
CA VAL A 217 13.77 -4.04 -4.54
C VAL A 217 12.60 -4.78 -5.19
N VAL A 218 11.35 -4.51 -4.82
CA VAL A 218 10.18 -5.08 -5.52
C VAL A 218 10.20 -4.73 -7.02
N ASP A 219 10.38 -3.46 -7.38
CA ASP A 219 10.42 -3.04 -8.78
C ASP A 219 11.60 -3.67 -9.54
N LEU A 220 12.78 -3.74 -8.89
CA LEU A 220 13.96 -4.41 -9.44
C LEU A 220 13.69 -5.91 -9.68
N LEU A 221 13.09 -6.61 -8.71
CA LEU A 221 12.75 -8.02 -8.84
C LEU A 221 11.69 -8.27 -9.91
N VAL A 222 10.69 -7.38 -10.05
CA VAL A 222 9.72 -7.45 -11.17
C VAL A 222 10.45 -7.35 -12.50
N PHE A 223 11.42 -6.44 -12.62
CA PHE A 223 12.24 -6.29 -13.82
C PHE A 223 13.08 -7.54 -14.11
N LEU A 224 13.79 -8.06 -13.10
CA LEU A 224 14.65 -9.24 -13.23
C LEU A 224 13.85 -10.51 -13.54
N PHE A 225 12.80 -10.80 -12.78
CA PHE A 225 11.96 -11.98 -13.02
C PHE A 225 11.22 -11.92 -14.34
N ARG A 226 10.84 -10.71 -14.80
CA ARG A 226 10.32 -10.55 -16.16
C ARG A 226 11.35 -11.01 -17.21
N ALA A 227 12.62 -10.67 -17.05
CA ALA A 227 13.66 -11.01 -18.01
C ALA A 227 13.93 -12.52 -18.08
N LEU A 228 13.68 -13.24 -16.97
CA LEU A 228 13.80 -14.71 -16.89
C LEU A 228 12.57 -15.46 -17.44
N LEU A 229 11.45 -14.77 -17.64
CA LEU A 229 10.24 -15.39 -18.18
C LEU A 229 10.30 -15.45 -19.70
N PRO A 230 9.87 -16.57 -20.33
CA PRO A 230 9.82 -16.67 -21.78
C PRO A 230 9.03 -15.49 -22.37
N SER A 231 9.60 -14.85 -23.39
CA SER A 231 8.87 -13.85 -24.16
C SER A 231 7.59 -14.51 -24.66
N SER A 232 6.45 -13.98 -24.23
CA SER A 232 5.17 -14.45 -24.75
C SER A 232 5.20 -14.16 -26.25
N PRO A 233 4.78 -15.12 -27.11
CA PRO A 233 4.74 -14.86 -28.54
C PRO A 233 3.94 -13.59 -28.81
N PRO A 234 4.31 -12.78 -29.83
CA PRO A 234 3.52 -11.63 -30.21
C PRO A 234 2.07 -12.07 -30.35
N VAL A 235 1.16 -11.35 -29.69
CA VAL A 235 -0.27 -11.63 -29.73
C VAL A 235 -0.68 -11.52 -31.19
N THR A 236 -0.70 -12.64 -31.90
CA THR A 236 -1.52 -12.77 -33.10
C THR A 236 -2.94 -12.38 -32.70
N PRO A 237 -3.69 -11.65 -33.51
CA PRO A 237 -5.11 -11.36 -33.27
C PRO A 237 -5.93 -12.66 -33.39
N ARG A 238 -5.66 -13.61 -32.51
CA ARG A 238 -6.51 -14.75 -32.26
C ARG A 238 -7.45 -14.30 -31.18
N THR A 239 -8.70 -14.13 -31.57
CA THR A 239 -9.85 -14.04 -30.69
C THR A 239 -9.65 -15.06 -29.56
N PRO A 240 -9.55 -14.62 -28.29
CA PRO A 240 -9.53 -15.55 -27.18
C PRO A 240 -10.75 -16.46 -27.32
N ALA A 241 -10.55 -17.76 -27.10
CA ALA A 241 -11.65 -18.72 -27.11
C ALA A 241 -12.72 -18.24 -26.09
N PRO A 242 -14.02 -18.38 -26.40
CA PRO A 242 -15.08 -18.00 -25.46
C PRO A 242 -14.83 -18.68 -24.10
N GLY A 243 -14.63 -17.87 -23.05
CA GLY A 243 -14.33 -18.38 -21.70
C GLY A 243 -12.84 -18.59 -21.38
N SER A 244 -11.89 -18.25 -22.27
CA SER A 244 -10.47 -18.28 -21.91
C SER A 244 -10.15 -17.09 -20.99
N GLU A 245 -9.86 -17.38 -19.73
CA GLU A 245 -9.43 -16.39 -18.74
C GLU A 245 -8.21 -15.62 -19.29
N SER A 246 -8.26 -14.28 -19.26
CA SER A 246 -7.08 -13.45 -19.59
C SER A 246 -5.91 -13.97 -18.77
N GLY A 247 -4.81 -14.39 -19.42
CA GLY A 247 -3.72 -15.13 -18.77
C GLY A 247 -3.11 -14.43 -17.54
N ASP A 248 -3.36 -13.13 -17.38
CA ASP A 248 -2.88 -12.30 -16.29
C ASP A 248 -3.73 -12.40 -15.01
N MET A 249 -5.04 -12.71 -15.14
CA MET A 249 -5.99 -12.73 -14.03
C MET A 249 -5.62 -13.79 -12.98
N LYS A 250 -5.23 -15.00 -13.42
CA LYS A 250 -4.69 -16.05 -12.56
C LYS A 250 -3.59 -15.53 -11.62
N TYR A 251 -2.68 -14.72 -12.13
CA TYR A 251 -1.54 -14.22 -11.37
C TYR A 251 -1.93 -13.06 -10.45
N LEU A 252 -2.83 -12.17 -10.89
CA LEU A 252 -3.41 -11.12 -10.04
C LEU A 252 -4.20 -11.73 -8.86
N ARG A 253 -5.04 -12.73 -9.12
CA ARG A 253 -5.77 -13.48 -8.08
C ARG A 253 -4.80 -14.07 -7.05
N ARG A 254 -3.71 -14.69 -7.51
CA ARG A 254 -2.69 -15.26 -6.63
C ARG A 254 -2.02 -14.17 -5.78
N LEU A 255 -1.66 -13.05 -6.38
CA LEU A 255 -1.08 -11.91 -5.68
C LEU A 255 -2.00 -11.40 -4.58
N TYR A 256 -3.26 -11.08 -4.90
CA TYR A 256 -4.19 -10.55 -3.91
C TYR A 256 -4.52 -11.56 -2.81
N ARG A 257 -4.54 -12.86 -3.10
CA ARG A 257 -4.67 -13.88 -2.05
C ARG A 257 -3.47 -13.89 -1.11
N VAL A 258 -2.25 -13.79 -1.63
CA VAL A 258 -1.04 -13.71 -0.79
C VAL A 258 -1.07 -12.45 0.10
N LEU A 259 -1.41 -11.30 -0.48
CA LEU A 259 -1.53 -10.04 0.28
C LEU A 259 -2.64 -10.11 1.32
N PHE A 260 -3.81 -10.64 0.96
CA PHE A 260 -4.94 -10.85 1.86
C PHE A 260 -4.56 -11.73 3.05
N VAL A 261 -3.97 -12.91 2.80
CA VAL A 261 -3.59 -13.84 3.86
C VAL A 261 -2.52 -13.23 4.77
N THR A 262 -1.52 -12.55 4.19
CA THR A 262 -0.45 -11.90 4.98
C THR A 262 -1.03 -10.85 5.93
N ALA A 263 -1.86 -9.95 5.40
CA ALA A 263 -2.48 -8.89 6.19
C ALA A 263 -3.50 -9.44 7.20
N ALA A 264 -4.27 -10.48 6.85
CA ALA A 264 -5.23 -11.09 7.76
C ALA A 264 -4.54 -11.82 8.93
N LEU A 265 -3.45 -12.55 8.66
CA LEU A 265 -2.67 -13.22 9.70
C LEU A 265 -2.03 -12.21 10.66
N ASP A 266 -1.46 -11.14 10.12
CA ASP A 266 -0.92 -10.03 10.92
C ASP A 266 -2.00 -9.38 11.80
N HIS A 267 -3.19 -9.13 11.27
CA HIS A 267 -4.29 -8.58 12.04
C HIS A 267 -4.79 -9.52 13.13
N ILE A 268 -4.97 -10.81 12.83
CA ILE A 268 -5.38 -11.81 13.81
C ILE A 268 -4.34 -11.94 14.92
N ALA A 269 -3.04 -11.98 14.57
CA ALA A 269 -1.96 -12.06 15.54
C ALA A 269 -1.92 -10.81 16.44
N THR A 270 -2.07 -9.62 15.85
CA THR A 270 -2.08 -8.34 16.57
C THR A 270 -3.27 -8.24 17.52
N THR A 271 -4.47 -8.51 17.03
CA THR A 271 -5.68 -8.51 17.86
C THR A 271 -5.61 -9.58 18.94
N GLY A 272 -5.09 -10.77 18.63
CA GLY A 272 -4.83 -11.82 19.61
C GLY A 272 -3.89 -11.37 20.73
N ALA A 273 -2.77 -10.73 20.38
CA ALA A 273 -1.82 -10.18 21.37
C ALA A 273 -2.47 -9.11 22.26
N ILE A 274 -3.29 -8.22 21.69
CA ILE A 274 -4.00 -7.18 22.45
C ILE A 274 -5.04 -7.79 23.41
N LEU A 275 -5.81 -8.77 22.95
CA LEU A 275 -6.90 -9.36 23.73
C LEU A 275 -6.42 -10.34 24.81
N THR A 276 -5.24 -10.92 24.65
CA THR A 276 -4.71 -11.94 25.57
C THR A 276 -3.65 -11.40 26.54
N SER A 277 -3.06 -10.24 26.26
CA SER A 277 -2.04 -9.66 27.13
C SER A 277 -2.64 -8.93 28.33
N THR A 278 -1.95 -9.00 29.47
CA THR A 278 -2.20 -8.17 30.66
C THR A 278 -1.32 -6.92 30.70
N SER A 279 -0.39 -6.76 29.75
CA SER A 279 0.51 -5.60 29.70
C SER A 279 -0.24 -4.35 29.23
N PRO A 280 -0.16 -3.21 29.96
CA PRO A 280 -0.74 -1.95 29.52
C PRO A 280 -0.21 -1.46 28.16
N GLN A 281 1.03 -1.82 27.80
CA GLN A 281 1.63 -1.48 26.50
C GLN A 281 0.94 -2.19 25.33
N LEU A 282 0.33 -3.36 25.57
CA LEU A 282 -0.38 -4.10 24.54
C LEU A 282 -1.89 -3.79 24.52
N GLY A 283 -2.32 -2.72 25.20
CA GLY A 283 -3.69 -2.23 25.11
C GLY A 283 -3.99 -1.57 23.75
N LEU A 284 -5.23 -1.72 23.27
CA LEU A 284 -5.70 -1.16 21.99
C LEU A 284 -5.36 0.33 21.82
N CYS A 285 -5.57 1.13 22.86
CA CYS A 285 -5.33 2.57 22.84
C CYS A 285 -3.84 2.92 22.82
N HIS A 286 -2.98 2.11 23.46
CA HIS A 286 -1.54 2.33 23.39
C HIS A 286 -1.04 1.99 21.99
N VAL A 287 -1.44 0.84 21.45
CA VAL A 287 -1.03 0.37 20.12
C VAL A 287 -1.50 1.32 19.02
N PHE A 288 -2.78 1.69 18.97
CA PHE A 288 -3.36 2.35 17.78
C PHE A 288 -3.74 3.82 17.93
N LEU A 289 -3.93 4.35 19.14
CA LEU A 289 -4.39 5.73 19.31
C LEU A 289 -3.22 6.68 19.60
N PRO A 290 -2.98 7.69 18.74
CA PRO A 290 -2.03 8.76 19.00
C PRO A 290 -2.32 9.49 20.31
N SER A 291 -1.26 9.78 21.08
CA SER A 291 -1.33 10.57 22.32
C SER A 291 -0.35 11.74 22.29
N TRP A 292 -0.88 12.95 22.50
CA TRP A 292 -0.12 14.19 22.53
C TRP A 292 0.85 14.25 23.71
N GLU A 293 0.51 13.60 24.81
CA GLU A 293 1.38 13.49 25.99
C GLU A 293 2.48 12.45 25.75
N ARG A 294 2.13 11.25 25.26
CA ARG A 294 3.10 10.16 25.08
C ARG A 294 4.20 10.49 24.09
N ARG A 295 3.91 11.21 23.00
CA ARG A 295 4.91 11.56 21.98
C ARG A 295 6.10 12.36 22.53
N MET A 296 5.97 12.96 23.71
CA MET A 296 7.03 13.73 24.38
C MET A 296 7.93 12.87 25.29
N LEU A 297 7.62 11.60 25.50
CA LEU A 297 8.31 10.74 26.48
C LEU A 297 9.64 10.17 25.96
N GLY A 298 10.05 10.49 24.73
CA GLY A 298 11.31 10.04 24.12
C GLY A 298 11.15 9.67 22.65
N SER A 299 12.26 9.31 21.99
CA SER A 299 12.30 9.02 20.56
C SER A 299 11.34 7.90 20.15
N GLY A 300 11.30 6.81 20.92
CA GLY A 300 10.43 5.67 20.63
C GLY A 300 8.95 6.03 20.61
N GLN A 301 8.49 6.83 21.56
CA GLN A 301 7.09 7.27 21.60
C GLN A 301 6.79 8.36 20.56
N ALA A 302 7.76 9.22 20.25
CA ALA A 302 7.65 10.18 19.15
C ALA A 302 7.52 9.46 17.79
N MET A 303 8.29 8.39 17.56
CA MET A 303 8.17 7.59 16.33
C MET A 303 6.88 6.76 16.32
N HIS A 304 6.45 6.24 17.47
CA HIS A 304 5.15 5.57 17.59
C HIS A 304 3.99 6.47 17.16
N TRP A 305 4.00 7.72 17.61
CA TRP A 305 3.05 8.75 17.17
C TRP A 305 3.03 8.90 15.64
N VAL A 306 4.22 8.99 15.02
CA VAL A 306 4.36 9.11 13.56
C VAL A 306 3.74 7.89 12.88
N PHE A 307 4.09 6.68 13.30
CA PHE A 307 3.59 5.45 12.67
C PHE A 307 2.08 5.23 12.89
N GLN A 308 1.51 5.66 14.02
CA GLN A 308 0.07 5.59 14.25
C GLN A 308 -0.70 6.49 13.28
N TRP A 309 -0.26 7.75 13.13
CA TRP A 309 -0.85 8.64 12.12
C TRP A 309 -0.58 8.18 10.69
N ASP A 310 0.57 7.55 10.44
CA ASP A 310 0.90 6.97 9.14
C ASP A 310 -0.11 5.88 8.77
N LEU A 311 -0.40 4.96 9.69
CA LEU A 311 -1.43 3.94 9.53
C LEU A 311 -2.80 4.56 9.22
N CYS A 312 -3.22 5.56 10.01
CA CYS A 312 -4.50 6.23 9.84
C CYS A 312 -4.63 6.91 8.48
N GLY A 313 -3.61 7.66 8.03
CA GLY A 313 -3.66 8.37 6.75
C GLY A 313 -3.55 7.43 5.54
N ILE A 314 -2.72 6.40 5.61
CA ILE A 314 -2.60 5.36 4.56
C ILE A 314 -3.95 4.68 4.35
N PHE A 315 -4.54 4.11 5.41
CA PHE A 315 -5.75 3.33 5.25
C PHE A 315 -7.02 4.18 5.19
N GLY A 316 -7.01 5.38 5.76
CA GLY A 316 -8.05 6.38 5.53
C GLY A 316 -8.13 6.79 4.06
N SER A 317 -6.98 7.06 3.42
CA SER A 317 -6.96 7.34 1.98
C SER A 317 -7.29 6.09 1.13
N ALA A 318 -6.84 4.91 1.53
CA ALA A 318 -7.22 3.67 0.84
C ALA A 318 -8.75 3.40 0.90
N LEU A 319 -9.42 3.71 2.02
CA LEU A 319 -10.89 3.61 2.12
C LEU A 319 -11.60 4.57 1.16
N VAL A 320 -11.12 5.81 1.06
CA VAL A 320 -11.63 6.79 0.07
C VAL A 320 -11.39 6.30 -1.36
N TRP A 321 -10.25 5.65 -1.61
CA TRP A 321 -9.95 5.02 -2.90
C TRP A 321 -10.87 3.81 -3.20
N CYS A 322 -11.19 2.97 -2.21
CA CYS A 322 -12.16 1.88 -2.39
C CYS A 322 -13.55 2.43 -2.80
N LEU A 323 -13.99 3.52 -2.16
CA LEU A 323 -15.24 4.20 -2.51
C LEU A 323 -15.19 4.79 -3.94
N HIS A 324 -14.05 5.36 -4.31
CA HIS A 324 -13.78 5.86 -5.66
C HIS A 324 -13.91 4.76 -6.71
N GLU A 325 -13.32 3.59 -6.47
CA GLU A 325 -13.43 2.43 -7.35
C GLU A 325 -14.84 1.85 -7.46
N VAL A 326 -15.59 1.80 -6.36
CA VAL A 326 -17.00 1.39 -6.41
C VAL A 326 -17.81 2.35 -7.30
N CYS A 327 -17.59 3.65 -7.16
CA CYS A 327 -18.23 4.66 -8.02
C CYS A 327 -17.87 4.46 -9.49
N ASP A 328 -16.61 4.17 -9.81
CA ASP A 328 -16.21 3.90 -11.20
C ASP A 328 -16.79 2.59 -11.74
N LEU A 329 -16.76 1.50 -10.98
CA LEU A 329 -17.33 0.24 -11.44
C LEU A 329 -18.84 0.34 -11.64
N ARG A 330 -19.56 1.08 -10.77
CA ARG A 330 -20.98 1.42 -10.99
C ARG A 330 -21.18 2.21 -12.29
N ARG A 331 -20.32 3.19 -12.56
CA ARG A 331 -20.36 3.97 -13.80
C ARG A 331 -20.08 3.11 -15.03
N LEU A 332 -19.15 2.15 -14.92
CA LEU A 332 -18.70 1.33 -16.03
C LEU A 332 -19.66 0.18 -16.35
N LEU A 333 -20.11 -0.56 -15.34
CA LEU A 333 -20.93 -1.78 -15.49
C LEU A 333 -22.43 -1.52 -15.37
N GLY A 334 -22.81 -0.36 -14.81
CA GLY A 334 -24.20 0.00 -14.55
C GLY A 334 -24.57 -0.08 -13.07
N ALA A 335 -25.49 0.79 -12.65
CA ALA A 335 -25.90 0.96 -11.27
C ALA A 335 -26.63 -0.27 -10.66
N ARG A 336 -27.18 -1.15 -11.52
CA ARG A 336 -27.90 -2.36 -11.13
C ARG A 336 -26.98 -3.55 -10.79
N ASP A 337 -25.78 -3.59 -11.37
CA ASP A 337 -24.87 -4.75 -11.26
C ASP A 337 -23.89 -4.67 -10.08
N ILE A 338 -23.74 -3.48 -9.50
CA ILE A 338 -22.79 -3.19 -8.43
C ILE A 338 -23.59 -2.65 -7.23
N ALA A 339 -23.18 -2.97 -6.00
CA ALA A 339 -23.82 -2.44 -4.80
C ALA A 339 -23.68 -0.90 -4.72
N GLY A 340 -24.57 -0.24 -3.98
CA GLY A 340 -24.47 1.19 -3.74
C GLY A 340 -23.15 1.57 -3.05
N PRO A 341 -22.64 2.80 -3.21
CA PRO A 341 -21.39 3.23 -2.58
C PRO A 341 -21.40 3.06 -1.05
N VAL A 342 -22.53 3.34 -0.39
CA VAL A 342 -22.69 3.23 1.06
C VAL A 342 -22.60 1.76 1.55
N PRO A 343 -23.40 0.80 1.05
CA PRO A 343 -23.23 -0.61 1.41
C PRO A 343 -21.83 -1.17 1.11
N ALA A 344 -21.22 -0.77 0.00
CA ALA A 344 -19.87 -1.22 -0.34
C ALA A 344 -18.83 -0.67 0.66
N LEU A 345 -18.93 0.60 1.02
CA LEU A 345 -18.08 1.19 2.06
C LEU A 345 -18.28 0.50 3.41
N ALA A 346 -19.53 0.24 3.81
CA ALA A 346 -19.83 -0.49 5.04
C ALA A 346 -19.18 -1.89 5.05
N LEU A 347 -19.22 -2.60 3.92
CA LEU A 347 -18.58 -3.90 3.77
C LEU A 347 -17.05 -3.83 3.86
N VAL A 348 -16.43 -2.83 3.22
CA VAL A 348 -14.97 -2.63 3.30
C VAL A 348 -14.56 -2.27 4.73
N CYS A 349 -15.30 -1.40 5.42
CA CYS A 349 -15.06 -1.07 6.82
C CYS A 349 -15.24 -2.28 7.74
N ALA A 350 -16.30 -3.08 7.54
CA ALA A 350 -16.51 -4.30 8.30
C ALA A 350 -15.37 -5.31 8.08
N GLY A 351 -14.91 -5.47 6.84
CA GLY A 351 -13.74 -6.29 6.51
C GLY A 351 -12.46 -5.76 7.17
N ALA A 352 -12.27 -4.43 7.19
CA ALA A 352 -11.09 -3.80 7.79
C ALA A 352 -11.05 -3.99 9.32
N VAL A 353 -12.21 -3.96 9.97
CA VAL A 353 -12.33 -4.25 11.41
C VAL A 353 -12.14 -5.73 11.71
N ALA A 354 -12.66 -6.62 10.86
CA ALA A 354 -12.62 -8.06 11.12
C ALA A 354 -11.27 -8.71 10.78
N LEU A 355 -10.61 -8.26 9.71
CA LEU A 355 -9.43 -8.91 9.14
C LEU A 355 -8.27 -7.94 8.89
N GLY A 356 -8.39 -6.67 9.28
CA GLY A 356 -7.39 -5.63 9.04
C GLY A 356 -7.59 -4.88 7.72
N PRO A 357 -7.16 -3.61 7.64
CA PRO A 357 -7.45 -2.76 6.50
C PRO A 357 -6.66 -3.16 5.24
N GLY A 358 -5.48 -3.76 5.39
CA GLY A 358 -4.70 -4.32 4.28
C GLY A 358 -5.36 -5.53 3.64
N SER A 359 -6.05 -6.39 4.41
CA SER A 359 -6.80 -7.52 3.84
C SER A 359 -8.09 -7.06 3.17
N ALA A 360 -8.80 -6.10 3.77
CA ALA A 360 -9.98 -5.48 3.17
C ALA A 360 -9.65 -4.82 1.82
N LEU A 361 -8.51 -4.10 1.75
CA LEU A 361 -8.01 -3.54 0.50
C LEU A 361 -7.67 -4.64 -0.52
N ALA A 362 -6.99 -5.72 -0.11
CA ALA A 362 -6.64 -6.82 -1.01
C ALA A 362 -7.90 -7.51 -1.59
N ALA A 363 -8.93 -7.70 -0.76
CA ALA A 363 -10.23 -8.23 -1.19
C ALA A 363 -10.94 -7.27 -2.17
N MET A 364 -10.90 -5.97 -1.91
CA MET A 364 -11.44 -4.95 -2.81
C MET A 364 -10.71 -4.97 -4.17
N LEU A 365 -9.38 -5.10 -4.17
CA LEU A 365 -8.57 -5.21 -5.39
C LEU A 365 -8.89 -6.48 -6.19
N TYR A 366 -9.02 -7.61 -5.50
CA TYR A 366 -9.45 -8.86 -6.11
C TYR A 366 -10.82 -8.68 -6.78
N TRP A 367 -11.81 -8.18 -6.04
CA TRP A 367 -13.16 -7.96 -6.53
C TRP A 367 -13.19 -7.00 -7.72
N ARG A 368 -12.43 -5.90 -7.65
CA ARG A 368 -12.29 -4.93 -8.73
C ARG A 368 -11.79 -5.59 -10.01
N GLU A 369 -10.73 -6.40 -9.95
CA GLU A 369 -10.20 -7.06 -11.13
C GLU A 369 -11.18 -8.06 -11.75
N GLU A 370 -11.96 -8.79 -10.93
CA GLU A 370 -13.04 -9.65 -11.45
C GLU A 370 -14.11 -8.84 -12.18
N LYS A 371 -14.53 -7.69 -11.62
CA LYS A 371 -15.52 -6.82 -12.26
C LYS A 371 -15.01 -6.21 -13.56
N LEU A 372 -13.74 -5.81 -13.61
CA LEU A 372 -13.11 -5.35 -14.85
C LEU A 372 -12.98 -6.48 -15.88
N ALA A 373 -12.71 -7.73 -15.47
CA ALA A 373 -12.68 -8.87 -16.37
C ALA A 373 -14.07 -9.19 -16.98
N LEU A 374 -15.15 -9.04 -16.20
CA LEU A 374 -16.52 -9.17 -16.69
C LEU A 374 -16.86 -8.10 -17.74
N LEU A 375 -16.32 -6.88 -17.58
CA LEU A 375 -16.51 -5.80 -18.55
C LEU A 375 -15.89 -6.17 -19.91
N ASP A 376 -14.67 -6.72 -19.92
CA ASP A 376 -14.00 -7.18 -21.14
C ASP A 376 -14.84 -8.25 -21.85
N GLY A 377 -15.32 -9.27 -21.11
CA GLY A 377 -16.15 -10.34 -21.67
C GLY A 377 -17.45 -9.83 -22.31
N ARG A 378 -18.08 -8.80 -21.73
CA ARG A 378 -19.29 -8.15 -22.31
C ARG A 378 -18.98 -7.41 -23.61
N LEU A 379 -17.80 -6.78 -23.72
CA LEU A 379 -17.40 -6.04 -24.92
C LEU A 379 -17.01 -6.99 -26.06
N GLU A 380 -16.27 -8.06 -25.76
CA GLU A 380 -15.95 -9.10 -26.75
C GLU A 380 -17.20 -9.81 -27.27
N GLY A 381 -18.17 -10.08 -26.40
CA GLY A 381 -19.46 -10.65 -26.81
C GLY A 381 -20.22 -9.77 -27.80
N ARG A 382 -20.20 -8.44 -27.60
CA ARG A 382 -20.86 -7.49 -28.51
C ARG A 382 -20.15 -7.37 -29.87
N ALA A 383 -18.82 -7.32 -29.88
CA ALA A 383 -18.04 -7.26 -31.10
C ALA A 383 -18.21 -8.49 -32.01
N LYS A 384 -18.72 -9.61 -31.48
CA LYS A 384 -19.05 -10.82 -32.24
C LYS A 384 -20.47 -10.84 -32.81
N VAL A 385 -21.36 -9.98 -32.32
CA VAL A 385 -22.79 -9.91 -32.70
C VAL A 385 -23.07 -8.75 -33.66
N ALA A 386 -22.22 -7.71 -33.63
CA ALA A 386 -22.18 -6.66 -34.63
C ALA A 386 -21.35 -7.11 -35.84
#